data_AF-A0A536QNU4-F1
#
_entry.id   AF-A0A536QNU4-F1
#
_cell.length_a   1.000
_cell.length_b   1.000
_cell.length_c   1.000
_cell.angle_alpha   90.00
_cell.angle_beta   90.00
_cell.angle_gamma   90.00
#
_symmetry.space_group_name_H-M   'P 1'
#
loop_
_entity.id
_entity.type
_entity.pdbx_description
1 polymer ?
#
loop_
_entity_poly.entity_id
_entity_poly.type
_entity_poly.pdbx_seq_one_letter_code
_entity_poly.pdbx_strand_id
1 'polypeptide(L)'
;YRFERVDVLLGAILTGLNGFFIVVVAGAVLHPAGIHVDSAADAAQALGPLAGQQAQLLFGVGLFGASLLAATIMPLSTSYAICEAFGWESGISKNFREAPVFMGLFTLLVVVGALIVLSPSVPLIPVILVSQNVNGLLLPIVLVFILKLAGDRRIMGDHANGRVSQWIGIGTAVGASVLSIALVAITIVGAAP
;
A
#
# COMPACT_ATOMS: atom_id res chain seq x y z
N TYR A 1 -9.93 21.14 -4.80
CA TYR A 1 -8.62 21.04 -5.50
C TYR A 1 -7.40 21.60 -4.78
N ARG A 2 -7.26 22.88 -4.41
CA ARG A 2 -5.97 23.39 -3.85
C ARG A 2 -5.55 22.69 -2.55
N PHE A 3 -6.48 22.52 -1.61
CA PHE A 3 -6.21 21.81 -0.35
C PHE A 3 -5.96 20.32 -0.57
N GLU A 4 -6.78 19.64 -1.38
CA GLU A 4 -6.57 18.22 -1.75
C GLU A 4 -5.20 17.98 -2.40
N ARG A 5 -4.74 18.88 -3.29
CA ARG A 5 -3.43 18.76 -3.92
C ARG A 5 -2.29 18.89 -2.92
N VAL A 6 -2.43 19.79 -1.95
CA VAL A 6 -1.43 19.96 -0.87
C VAL A 6 -1.42 18.73 0.02
N ASP A 7 -2.58 18.19 0.37
CA ASP A 7 -2.71 16.98 1.18
C ASP A 7 -2.05 15.77 0.50
N VAL A 8 -2.36 15.52 -0.78
CA VAL A 8 -1.72 14.46 -1.57
C VAL A 8 -0.21 14.67 -1.72
N LEU A 9 0.24 15.90 -1.95
CA LEU A 9 1.67 16.19 -2.10
C LEU A 9 2.44 15.98 -0.79
N LEU A 10 1.91 16.48 0.33
CA LEU A 10 2.52 16.27 1.64
C LEU A 10 2.53 14.79 2.01
N GLY A 11 1.42 14.08 1.78
CA GLY A 11 1.33 12.65 2.02
C GLY A 11 2.35 11.85 1.20
N ALA A 12 2.51 12.18 -0.10
CA ALA A 12 3.49 11.53 -0.97
C ALA A 12 4.93 11.80 -0.53
N ILE A 13 5.27 13.06 -0.17
CA ILE A 13 6.61 13.43 0.31
C ILE A 13 6.93 12.71 1.62
N LEU A 14 6.00 12.71 2.59
CA LEU A 14 6.20 12.04 3.87
C LEU A 14 6.37 10.52 3.70
N THR A 15 5.57 9.91 2.82
CA THR A 15 5.68 8.48 2.50
C THR A 15 7.05 8.16 1.86
N GLY A 16 7.49 8.98 0.90
CA GLY A 16 8.79 8.84 0.27
C GLY A 16 9.95 9.03 1.24
N LEU A 17 9.85 10.02 2.13
CA LEU A 17 10.84 10.28 3.19
C LEU A 17 10.95 9.09 4.14
N ASN A 18 9.82 8.52 4.57
CA ASN A 18 9.81 7.33 5.41
C ASN A 18 10.47 6.14 4.70
N GLY A 19 10.12 5.88 3.43
CA GLY A 19 10.74 4.83 2.63
C GLY A 19 12.25 5.00 2.48
N PHE A 20 12.72 6.23 2.26
CA PHE A 20 14.14 6.55 2.20
C PHE A 20 14.88 6.17 3.49
N PHE A 21 14.34 6.56 4.66
CA PHE A 21 14.94 6.21 5.94
C PHE A 21 14.95 4.69 6.18
N ILE A 22 13.89 3.97 5.82
CA ILE A 22 13.84 2.51 5.93
C ILE A 22 14.97 1.86 5.12
N VAL A 23 15.18 2.29 3.87
CA VAL A 23 16.26 1.77 3.01
C VAL A 23 17.63 2.11 3.58
N VAL A 24 17.84 3.34 4.05
CA VAL A 24 19.12 3.76 4.67
C VAL A 24 19.43 2.91 5.91
N VAL A 25 18.45 2.69 6.77
CA VAL A 25 18.63 1.86 7.98
C VAL A 25 18.90 0.40 7.60
N ALA A 26 18.17 -0.16 6.64
CA ALA A 26 18.42 -1.52 6.17
C ALA A 26 19.85 -1.67 5.59
N GLY A 27 20.29 -0.70 4.78
CA GLY A 27 21.62 -0.73 4.17
C GLY A 27 22.78 -0.44 5.13
N ALA A 28 22.61 0.49 6.08
CA ALA A 28 23.68 0.89 6.99
C ALA A 28 23.78 0.02 8.25
N VAL A 29 22.71 -0.67 8.63
CA VAL A 29 22.61 -1.37 9.92
C VAL A 29 22.43 -2.86 9.73
N LEU A 30 21.41 -3.27 8.97
CA LEU A 30 21.05 -4.68 8.82
C LEU A 30 22.06 -5.40 7.90
N HIS A 31 22.43 -4.78 6.79
CA HIS A 31 23.33 -5.38 5.81
C HIS A 31 24.75 -5.65 6.38
N PRO A 32 25.43 -4.71 7.06
CA PRO A 32 26.76 -4.97 7.63
C PRO A 32 26.73 -5.98 8.80
N ALA A 33 25.61 -6.07 9.50
CA ALA A 33 25.42 -7.03 10.59
C ALA A 33 25.03 -8.44 10.09
N GLY A 34 24.76 -8.63 8.79
CA GLY A 34 24.32 -9.90 8.21
C GLY A 34 22.94 -10.36 8.70
N ILE A 35 22.16 -9.46 9.31
CA ILE A 35 20.87 -9.79 9.94
C ILE A 35 19.81 -9.93 8.84
N HIS A 36 19.25 -11.14 8.73
CA HIS A 36 18.07 -11.38 7.91
C HIS A 36 16.82 -11.07 8.72
N VAL A 37 15.87 -10.36 8.12
CA VAL A 37 14.61 -9.96 8.76
C VAL A 37 13.49 -10.85 8.25
N ASP A 38 13.13 -11.84 9.05
CA ASP A 38 12.04 -12.77 8.76
C ASP A 38 10.73 -12.40 9.49
N SER A 39 10.80 -11.45 10.43
CA SER A 39 9.65 -10.94 11.15
C SER A 39 9.79 -9.48 11.55
N ALA A 40 8.66 -8.86 11.90
CA ALA A 40 8.66 -7.51 12.46
C ALA A 40 9.39 -7.41 13.82
N ALA A 41 9.43 -8.50 14.58
CA ALA A 41 10.17 -8.57 15.84
C ALA A 41 11.70 -8.51 15.57
N ASP A 42 12.16 -9.16 14.50
CA ASP A 42 13.57 -9.13 14.10
C ASP A 42 13.97 -7.74 13.61
N ALA A 43 13.08 -7.07 12.85
CA ALA A 43 13.27 -5.68 12.45
C ALA A 43 13.40 -4.75 13.68
N ALA A 44 12.55 -4.92 14.68
CA ALA A 44 12.61 -4.14 15.91
C ALA A 44 13.92 -4.41 16.67
N GLN A 45 14.34 -5.66 16.80
CA GLN A 45 15.57 -6.03 17.50
C GLN A 45 16.82 -5.50 16.79
N ALA A 46 16.84 -5.52 15.46
CA ALA A 46 17.93 -5.01 14.63
C ALA A 46 18.17 -3.50 14.80
N LEU A 47 17.16 -2.73 15.25
CA LEU A 47 17.30 -1.31 15.57
C LEU A 47 17.95 -1.04 16.94
N GLY A 48 17.96 -2.03 17.83
CA GLY A 48 18.55 -1.94 19.17
C GLY A 48 20.00 -1.48 19.21
N PRO A 49 20.94 -2.08 18.45
CA PRO A 49 22.34 -1.67 18.46
C PRO A 49 22.60 -0.27 17.90
N LEU A 50 21.68 0.32 17.13
CA LEU A 50 21.87 1.64 16.52
C LEU A 50 21.45 2.80 17.44
N ALA A 51 20.32 2.64 18.13
CA ALA A 51 19.66 3.73 18.85
C ALA A 51 19.16 3.33 20.26
N GLY A 52 19.59 2.15 20.73
CA GLY A 52 19.29 1.63 22.06
C GLY A 52 17.89 1.02 22.21
N GLN A 53 17.58 0.59 23.43
CA GLN A 53 16.30 -0.06 23.77
C GLN A 53 15.07 0.84 23.52
N GLN A 54 15.25 2.16 23.60
CA GLN A 54 14.19 3.13 23.34
C GLN A 54 13.73 3.12 21.87
N ALA A 55 14.65 2.87 20.92
CA ALA A 55 14.30 2.79 19.50
C ALA A 55 13.45 1.56 19.17
N GLN A 56 13.70 0.43 19.84
CA GLN A 56 12.87 -0.77 19.70
C GLN A 56 11.43 -0.50 20.16
N LEU A 57 11.28 0.19 21.30
CA LEU A 57 9.97 0.59 21.82
C LEU A 57 9.24 1.57 20.89
N LEU A 58 9.94 2.61 20.41
CA LEU A 58 9.38 3.57 19.47
C LEU A 58 8.96 2.89 18.15
N PHE A 59 9.76 1.95 17.64
CA PHE A 59 9.40 1.16 16.47
C PHE A 59 8.17 0.29 16.74
N GLY A 60 8.11 -0.39 17.88
CA GLY A 60 6.96 -1.21 18.26
C GLY A 60 5.66 -0.40 18.37
N VAL A 61 5.70 0.76 19.01
CA VAL A 61 4.54 1.67 19.12
C VAL A 61 4.14 2.22 17.75
N GLY A 62 5.12 2.63 16.93
CA GLY A 62 4.87 3.12 15.58
C GLY A 62 4.27 2.06 14.66
N LEU A 63 4.84 0.86 14.67
CA LEU A 63 4.34 -0.29 13.90
C LEU A 63 2.93 -0.68 14.35
N PHE A 64 2.66 -0.70 15.66
CA PHE A 64 1.32 -0.97 16.19
C PHE A 64 0.31 0.08 15.71
N GLY A 65 0.63 1.36 15.83
CA GLY A 65 -0.23 2.45 15.36
C GLY A 65 -0.48 2.39 13.85
N ALA A 66 0.56 2.18 13.05
CA ALA A 66 0.44 2.02 11.59
C ALA A 66 -0.42 0.81 11.22
N SER A 67 -0.25 -0.32 11.93
CA SER A 67 -1.01 -1.55 11.70
C SER A 67 -2.50 -1.38 12.02
N LEU A 68 -2.84 -0.68 13.12
CA LEU A 68 -4.23 -0.40 13.47
C LEU A 68 -4.92 0.51 12.44
N LEU A 69 -4.22 1.55 11.99
CA LEU A 69 -4.74 2.44 10.95
C LEU A 69 -4.95 1.68 9.63
N ALA A 70 -3.98 0.87 9.21
CA ALA A 70 -4.09 0.04 8.02
C ALA A 70 -5.24 -0.99 8.13
N ALA A 71 -5.35 -1.68 9.26
CA ALA A 71 -6.40 -2.66 9.52
C ALA A 71 -7.81 -2.05 9.49
N THR A 72 -7.95 -0.76 9.79
CA THR A 72 -9.25 -0.08 9.77
C THR A 72 -9.56 0.50 8.39
N ILE A 73 -8.60 1.21 7.78
CA ILE A 73 -8.81 1.96 6.53
C ILE A 73 -8.86 1.04 5.31
N MET A 74 -8.06 -0.03 5.27
CA MET A 74 -7.95 -0.90 4.10
C MET A 74 -9.25 -1.70 3.83
N PRO A 75 -9.85 -2.41 4.81
CA PRO A 75 -11.10 -3.12 4.59
C PRO A 75 -12.24 -2.15 4.27
N LEU A 76 -12.20 -0.96 4.88
CA LEU A 76 -13.19 0.07 4.66
C LEU A 76 -13.19 0.55 3.22
N SER A 77 -12.03 1.02 2.73
CA SER A 77 -11.88 1.51 1.35
C SER A 77 -12.20 0.42 0.33
N THR A 78 -11.75 -0.82 0.58
CA THR A 78 -12.01 -1.97 -0.31
C THR A 78 -13.50 -2.29 -0.39
N SER A 79 -14.19 -2.31 0.75
CA SER A 79 -15.63 -2.59 0.79
C SER A 79 -16.43 -1.50 0.08
N TYR A 80 -16.03 -0.22 0.22
CA TYR A 80 -16.61 0.88 -0.54
C TYR A 80 -16.42 0.70 -2.05
N ALA A 81 -15.20 0.44 -2.50
CA ALA A 81 -14.90 0.28 -3.92
C ALA A 81 -15.68 -0.88 -4.56
N ILE A 82 -15.82 -2.02 -3.86
CA ILE A 82 -16.60 -3.15 -4.33
C ILE A 82 -18.08 -2.80 -4.40
N CYS A 83 -18.65 -2.22 -3.34
CA CYS A 83 -20.07 -1.84 -3.36
C CYS A 83 -20.38 -0.82 -4.45
N GLU A 84 -19.51 0.17 -4.67
CA GLU A 84 -19.67 1.17 -5.73
C GLU A 84 -19.59 0.53 -7.13
N ALA A 85 -18.64 -0.39 -7.35
CA ALA A 85 -18.49 -1.10 -8.62
C ALA A 85 -19.71 -1.95 -9.01
N PHE A 86 -20.39 -2.55 -8.03
CA PHE A 86 -21.59 -3.38 -8.23
C PHE A 86 -22.90 -2.61 -8.05
N GLY A 87 -22.86 -1.31 -7.72
CA GLY A 87 -24.04 -0.49 -7.46
C GLY A 87 -24.81 -0.89 -6.20
N TRP A 88 -24.15 -1.55 -5.25
CA TRP A 88 -24.74 -1.93 -3.98
C TRP A 88 -24.72 -0.78 -2.97
N GLU A 89 -25.67 -0.81 -2.03
CA GLU A 89 -25.71 0.20 -0.97
C GLU A 89 -24.46 0.13 -0.09
N SER A 90 -23.76 1.26 0.03
CA SER A 90 -22.55 1.44 0.85
C SER A 90 -22.75 2.51 1.91
N GLY A 91 -22.24 2.30 3.12
CA GLY A 91 -22.23 3.33 4.16
C GLY A 91 -21.84 2.82 5.54
N ILE A 92 -20.87 3.47 6.18
CA ILE A 92 -20.50 3.22 7.60
C ILE A 92 -21.67 3.53 8.54
N SER A 93 -22.51 4.51 8.17
CA SER A 93 -23.69 4.91 8.94
C SER A 93 -24.90 3.98 8.74
N LYS A 94 -24.80 2.98 7.85
CA LYS A 94 -25.88 2.03 7.58
C LYS A 94 -25.74 0.79 8.47
N ASN A 95 -26.86 0.32 9.00
CA ASN A 95 -26.88 -0.91 9.80
C ASN A 95 -26.65 -2.16 8.94
N PHE A 96 -26.28 -3.30 9.56
CA PHE A 96 -26.15 -4.62 8.90
C PHE A 96 -27.38 -5.03 8.06
N ARG A 97 -28.56 -4.47 8.38
CA ARG A 97 -29.81 -4.68 7.65
C ARG A 97 -29.99 -3.79 6.43
N GLU A 98 -29.32 -2.65 6.38
CA GLU A 98 -29.41 -1.65 5.31
C GLU A 98 -28.28 -1.83 4.28
N ALA A 99 -27.08 -2.23 4.73
CA ALA A 99 -25.95 -2.54 3.85
C ALA A 99 -25.30 -3.89 4.19
N PRO A 100 -26.03 -5.02 4.03
CA PRO A 100 -25.54 -6.34 4.43
C PRO A 100 -24.27 -6.74 3.67
N VAL A 101 -24.14 -6.34 2.41
CA VAL A 101 -22.98 -6.67 1.57
C VAL A 101 -21.74 -5.88 2.01
N PHE A 102 -21.88 -4.58 2.29
CA PHE A 102 -20.77 -3.74 2.77
C PHE A 102 -20.22 -4.25 4.11
N MET A 103 -21.11 -4.47 5.08
CA MET A 103 -20.72 -4.89 6.42
C MET A 103 -20.23 -6.34 6.44
N GLY A 104 -20.79 -7.20 5.59
CA GLY A 104 -20.32 -8.56 5.35
C GLY A 104 -18.91 -8.59 4.76
N LEU A 105 -18.63 -7.82 3.71
CA LEU A 105 -17.31 -7.71 3.10
C LEU A 105 -16.27 -7.14 4.08
N PHE A 106 -16.63 -6.08 4.81
CA PHE A 106 -15.76 -5.49 5.81
C PHE A 106 -15.38 -6.50 6.90
N THR A 107 -16.38 -7.17 7.47
CA THR A 107 -16.19 -8.18 8.52
C THR A 107 -15.38 -9.36 8.00
N LEU A 108 -15.67 -9.83 6.77
CA LEU A 108 -14.95 -10.92 6.13
C LEU A 108 -13.47 -10.59 5.94
N LEU A 109 -13.15 -9.40 5.42
CA LEU A 109 -11.76 -8.95 5.21
C LEU A 109 -10.99 -8.90 6.54
N VAL A 110 -11.61 -8.37 7.60
CA VAL A 110 -10.99 -8.32 8.94
C VAL A 110 -10.78 -9.72 9.51
N VAL A 111 -11.79 -10.59 9.45
CA VAL A 111 -11.72 -11.96 9.99
C VAL A 111 -10.69 -12.79 9.22
N VAL A 112 -10.68 -12.72 7.88
CA VAL A 112 -9.70 -13.44 7.06
C VAL A 112 -8.29 -12.94 7.34
N GLY A 113 -8.09 -11.62 7.43
CA GLY A 113 -6.80 -11.04 7.80
C GLY A 113 -6.32 -11.51 9.18
N ALA A 114 -7.22 -11.50 10.18
CA ALA A 114 -6.92 -11.99 11.52
C ALA A 114 -6.57 -13.49 11.54
N LEU A 115 -7.30 -14.33 10.80
CA LEU A 115 -7.04 -15.76 10.70
C LEU A 115 -5.68 -16.06 10.05
N ILE A 116 -5.30 -15.31 9.01
CA ILE A 116 -4.01 -15.46 8.35
C ILE A 116 -2.87 -15.08 9.31
N VAL A 117 -3.01 -13.97 10.03
CA VAL A 117 -1.98 -13.49 10.98
C VAL A 117 -1.84 -14.40 12.21
N LEU A 118 -2.95 -14.95 12.71
CA LEU A 118 -2.93 -15.88 13.85
C LEU A 118 -2.45 -17.29 13.47
N SER A 119 -2.32 -17.61 12.18
CA SER A 119 -1.82 -18.89 11.73
C SER A 119 -0.30 -18.97 11.91
N PRO A 120 0.22 -19.84 12.82
CA PRO A 120 1.64 -19.92 13.12
C PRO A 120 2.47 -20.50 11.96
N SER A 121 1.82 -21.10 10.97
CA SER A 121 2.45 -21.77 9.82
C SER A 121 2.63 -20.87 8.60
N VAL A 122 2.15 -19.62 8.62
CA VAL A 122 2.23 -18.72 7.46
C VAL A 122 3.41 -17.76 7.62
N PRO A 123 4.42 -17.81 6.73
CA PRO A 123 5.52 -16.86 6.77
C PRO A 123 5.01 -15.49 6.30
N LEU A 124 4.98 -14.52 7.22
CA LEU A 124 4.40 -13.19 6.98
C LEU A 124 5.16 -12.39 5.91
N ILE A 125 6.49 -12.47 5.90
CA ILE A 125 7.32 -11.72 4.95
C ILE A 125 7.04 -12.14 3.50
N PRO A 126 7.06 -13.43 3.12
CA PRO A 126 6.64 -13.87 1.79
C PRO A 126 5.23 -13.41 1.41
N VAL A 127 4.26 -13.44 2.33
CA VAL A 127 2.89 -12.97 2.07
C VAL A 127 2.88 -11.47 1.75
N ILE A 128 3.62 -10.66 2.52
CA ILE A 128 3.77 -9.22 2.28
C ILE A 128 4.44 -8.97 0.92
N LEU A 129 5.51 -9.70 0.60
CA LEU A 129 6.23 -9.56 -0.67
C LEU A 129 5.35 -9.93 -1.87
N VAL A 130 4.61 -11.05 -1.80
CA VAL A 130 3.66 -11.44 -2.85
C VAL A 130 2.55 -10.40 -3.01
N SER A 131 1.99 -9.90 -1.90
CA SER A 131 0.97 -8.84 -1.93
C SER A 131 1.50 -7.56 -2.60
N GLN A 132 2.73 -7.16 -2.29
CA GLN A 132 3.37 -6.01 -2.93
C GLN A 132 3.65 -6.24 -4.42
N ASN A 133 4.05 -7.45 -4.82
CA ASN A 133 4.25 -7.79 -6.23
C ASN A 133 2.92 -7.73 -7.01
N VAL A 134 1.84 -8.25 -6.44
CA VAL A 134 0.49 -8.16 -7.03
C VAL A 134 0.06 -6.70 -7.15
N ASN A 135 0.29 -5.88 -6.12
CA ASN A 135 0.02 -4.45 -6.17
C ASN A 135 0.83 -3.75 -7.28
N GLY A 136 2.13 -4.04 -7.38
CA GLY A 136 2.99 -3.54 -8.46
C GLY A 136 2.49 -3.92 -9.86
N LEU A 137 1.94 -5.13 -10.03
CA LEU A 137 1.35 -5.57 -11.30
C LEU A 137 0.03 -4.86 -11.63
N LEU A 138 -0.78 -4.56 -10.62
CA LEU A 138 -2.07 -3.85 -10.78
C LEU A 138 -1.87 -2.35 -11.03
N LEU A 139 -0.78 -1.77 -10.53
CA LEU A 139 -0.49 -0.35 -10.63
C LEU A 139 -0.53 0.20 -12.08
N PRO A 140 0.14 -0.41 -13.10
CA PRO A 140 0.02 -0.01 -14.50
C PRO A 140 -1.42 0.08 -15.00
N ILE A 141 -2.21 -0.95 -14.68
CA ILE A 141 -3.58 -1.09 -15.16
C ILE A 141 -4.42 0.06 -14.60
N VAL A 142 -4.37 0.26 -13.29
CA VAL A 142 -5.09 1.33 -12.59
C VAL A 142 -4.67 2.70 -13.12
N LEU A 143 -3.38 2.92 -13.31
CA LEU A 143 -2.84 4.22 -13.71
C LEU A 143 -3.22 4.59 -15.15
N VAL A 144 -3.27 3.61 -16.06
CA VAL A 144 -3.79 3.81 -17.43
C VAL A 144 -5.26 4.23 -17.40
N PHE A 145 -6.09 3.57 -16.58
CA PHE A 145 -7.51 3.94 -16.45
C PHE A 145 -7.68 5.35 -15.87
N ILE A 146 -6.94 5.68 -14.80
CA ILE A 146 -6.98 7.02 -14.19
C ILE A 146 -6.56 8.09 -15.20
N LEU A 147 -5.47 7.87 -15.95
CA LEU A 147 -5.01 8.85 -16.96
C LEU A 147 -6.00 9.01 -18.11
N LYS A 148 -6.61 7.91 -18.56
CA LYS A 148 -7.63 7.95 -19.61
C LYS A 148 -8.87 8.72 -19.14
N LEU A 149 -9.32 8.47 -17.91
CA LEU A 149 -10.47 9.15 -17.32
C LEU A 149 -10.20 10.64 -17.07
N ALA A 150 -9.02 10.95 -16.52
CA ALA A 150 -8.59 12.32 -16.24
C ALA A 150 -8.31 13.14 -17.51
N GLY A 151 -7.93 12.47 -18.62
CA GLY A 151 -7.75 13.10 -19.93
C GLY A 151 -9.05 13.28 -20.73
N ASP A 152 -10.14 12.59 -20.36
CA ASP A 152 -11.38 12.64 -21.12
C ASP A 152 -12.18 13.91 -20.81
N ARG A 153 -12.21 14.83 -21.77
CA ARG A 153 -13.02 16.07 -21.70
C ARG A 153 -14.52 15.82 -21.63
N ARG A 154 -15.01 14.65 -22.07
CA ARG A 154 -16.43 14.30 -21.92
C ARG A 154 -16.81 14.02 -20.48
N ILE A 155 -15.86 13.55 -19.66
CA ILE A 155 -16.09 13.15 -18.29
C ILE A 155 -15.65 14.26 -17.32
N MET A 156 -14.49 14.86 -17.54
CA MET A 156 -13.96 15.93 -16.69
C MET A 156 -14.33 17.36 -17.13
N GLY A 157 -14.90 17.53 -18.33
CA GLY A 157 -15.24 18.86 -18.85
C GLY A 157 -14.03 19.79 -18.90
N ASP A 158 -14.17 20.99 -18.31
CA ASP A 158 -13.13 22.01 -18.25
C ASP A 158 -11.97 21.68 -17.30
N HIS A 159 -12.12 20.65 -16.46
CA HIS A 159 -11.07 20.19 -15.52
C HIS A 159 -10.19 19.07 -16.08
N ALA A 160 -10.38 18.69 -17.34
CA ALA A 160 -9.58 17.66 -17.98
C ALA A 160 -8.09 18.05 -18.00
N ASN A 161 -7.24 17.02 -17.91
CA ASN A 161 -5.80 17.22 -17.85
C ASN A 161 -5.29 18.03 -19.06
N GLY A 162 -4.56 19.11 -18.81
CA GLY A 162 -3.87 19.86 -19.86
C GLY A 162 -2.80 19.00 -20.54
N ARG A 163 -2.41 19.35 -21.77
CA ARG A 163 -1.45 18.57 -22.57
C ARG A 163 -0.16 18.25 -21.81
N VAL A 164 0.39 19.22 -21.08
CA VAL A 164 1.61 19.05 -20.27
C VAL A 164 1.40 18.07 -19.10
N SER A 165 0.29 18.21 -18.37
CA SER A 165 -0.06 17.31 -17.25
C SER A 165 -0.30 15.88 -17.73
N GLN A 166 -0.90 15.72 -18.90
CA GLN A 166 -1.10 14.42 -19.52
C GLN A 166 0.23 13.77 -19.93
N TRP A 167 1.15 14.50 -20.55
CA TRP A 167 2.47 13.97 -20.91
C TRP A 167 3.30 13.58 -19.69
N ILE A 168 3.30 14.41 -18.64
CA ILE A 168 3.97 14.08 -17.37
C ILE A 168 3.33 12.84 -16.74
N GLY A 169 1.99 12.78 -16.69
CA GLY A 169 1.27 11.63 -16.16
C GLY A 169 1.54 10.34 -16.94
N ILE A 170 1.60 10.40 -18.27
CA ILE A 170 1.98 9.25 -19.10
C ILE A 170 3.44 8.86 -18.82
N GLY A 171 4.35 9.83 -18.72
CA GLY A 171 5.76 9.57 -18.43
C GLY A 171 5.96 8.88 -17.08
N THR A 172 5.31 9.37 -16.02
CA THR A 172 5.36 8.73 -14.70
C THR A 172 4.69 7.37 -14.71
N ALA A 173 3.60 7.20 -15.47
CA ALA A 173 2.94 5.91 -15.58
C ALA A 173 3.76 4.86 -16.30
N VAL A 174 4.39 5.24 -17.42
CA VAL A 174 5.30 4.35 -18.15
C VAL A 174 6.50 4.02 -17.26
N GLY A 175 7.12 5.00 -16.61
CA GLY A 175 8.25 4.77 -15.71
C GLY A 175 7.90 3.82 -14.56
N ALA A 176 6.81 4.09 -13.84
CA ALA A 176 6.32 3.24 -12.76
C ALA A 176 5.95 1.83 -13.26
N SER A 177 5.36 1.72 -14.45
CA SER A 177 5.00 0.44 -15.04
C SER A 177 6.24 -0.38 -15.43
N VAL A 178 7.23 0.24 -16.05
CA VAL A 178 8.49 -0.42 -16.41
C VAL A 178 9.21 -0.92 -15.17
N LEU A 179 9.31 -0.09 -14.11
CA LEU A 179 9.91 -0.48 -12.84
C LEU A 179 9.15 -1.64 -12.19
N SER A 180 7.81 -1.59 -12.19
CA SER A 180 6.99 -2.64 -11.59
C SER A 180 7.10 -3.96 -12.35
N ILE A 181 7.08 -3.91 -13.69
CA ILE A 181 7.27 -5.09 -14.55
C ILE A 181 8.68 -5.65 -14.37
N ALA A 182 9.71 -4.79 -14.28
CA ALA A 182 11.09 -5.22 -14.04
C ALA A 182 11.22 -5.91 -12.67
N LEU A 183 10.62 -5.36 -11.61
CA LEU A 183 10.61 -5.97 -10.28
C LEU A 183 9.95 -7.36 -10.30
N VAL A 184 8.78 -7.47 -10.92
CA VAL A 184 8.06 -8.75 -11.04
C VAL A 184 8.88 -9.74 -11.88
N ALA A 185 9.46 -9.30 -12.99
CA ALA A 185 10.32 -10.14 -13.84
C ALA A 185 11.54 -10.65 -13.07
N ILE A 186 12.24 -9.79 -12.33
CA ILE A 186 13.37 -10.18 -11.48
C ILE A 186 12.92 -11.14 -10.40
N THR A 187 11.75 -10.93 -9.81
CA THR A 187 11.25 -11.82 -8.75
C THR A 187 10.89 -13.21 -9.29
N ILE A 188 10.32 -13.29 -10.50
CA ILE A 188 9.99 -14.56 -11.16
C ILE A 188 11.26 -15.26 -11.68
N VAL A 189 12.18 -14.52 -12.28
CA VAL A 189 13.44 -15.05 -12.84
C VAL A 189 14.44 -15.42 -11.75
N GLY A 190 14.55 -14.62 -10.68
CA GLY A 190 15.36 -14.94 -9.50
C GLY A 190 14.77 -16.05 -8.62
N ALA A 191 13.50 -16.40 -8.83
CA ALA A 191 12.87 -17.60 -8.27
C ALA A 191 13.02 -18.84 -9.18
N ALA A 192 13.60 -18.71 -10.38
CA ALA A 192 14.00 -19.84 -11.20
C ALA A 192 15.35 -20.38 -10.69
N PRO A 193 15.49 -21.71 -10.50
CA PRO A 193 16.65 -22.33 -9.85
C PRO A 193 17.97 -22.14 -10.61
#